data_AF-A0A3C1NM07-F1
#
_entry.id   AF-A0A3C1NM07-F1
#
_cell.length_a   1.000
_cell.length_b   1.000
_cell.length_c   1.000
_cell.angle_alpha   90.00
_cell.angle_beta   90.00
_cell.angle_gamma   90.00
#
_symmetry.space_group_name_H-M   'P 1'
#
loop_
_entity.id
_entity.type
_entity.pdbx_description
1 polymer ?
#
loop_
_entity_poly.entity_id
_entity_poly.type
_entity_poly.pdbx_seq_one_letter_code
_entity_poly.pdbx_strand_id
1 'polypeptide(L)' 'MGRGDIKTKKGKISAGSFGKTRPAKPKKSAAKKADAKK' A
#
# COMPACT_ATOMS: atom_id res chain seq x y z
N MET A 1 -12.03 3.07 0.32
CA MET A 1 -11.88 1.60 0.33
C MET A 1 -11.57 1.13 1.75
N GLY A 2 -12.37 0.18 2.27
CA GLY A 2 -12.37 -0.22 3.68
C GLY A 2 -11.32 -1.28 4.04
N ARG A 3 -11.44 -1.87 5.23
CA ARG A 3 -10.56 -2.95 5.72
C ARG A 3 -10.74 -4.28 4.98
N GLY A 4 -11.86 -4.49 4.27
CA GLY A 4 -12.11 -5.71 3.51
C GLY A 4 -11.51 -5.72 2.10
N ASP A 5 -11.04 -4.58 1.58
CA ASP A 5 -10.55 -4.51 0.20
C ASP A 5 -9.06 -4.84 0.08
N ILE A 6 -8.78 -6.10 -0.25
CA ILE A 6 -7.43 -6.68 -0.37
C ILE A 6 -6.60 -6.00 -1.48
N LYS A 7 -7.20 -5.25 -2.40
CA LYS A 7 -6.42 -4.50 -3.40
C LYS A 7 -5.73 -3.29 -2.78
N THR A 8 -6.25 -2.77 -1.67
CA THR A 8 -5.73 -1.56 -1.02
C THR A 8 -4.69 -1.85 0.06
N LYS A 9 -3.87 -0.83 0.38
CA LYS A 9 -2.94 -0.90 1.51
C LYS A 9 -3.67 -1.20 2.83
N LYS A 10 -4.82 -0.56 3.08
CA LYS A 10 -5.61 -0.74 4.32
C LYS A 10 -6.21 -2.14 4.42
N GLY A 11 -6.77 -2.67 3.34
CA GLY A 11 -7.30 -4.03 3.36
C GLY A 11 -6.22 -5.10 3.41
N LYS A 12 -5.07 -4.89 2.75
CA LYS A 12 -3.90 -5.76 2.95
C LYS A 12 -3.42 -5.74 4.40
N ILE A 13 -3.32 -4.57 5.06
CA ILE A 13 -3.00 -4.45 6.49
C ILE A 13 -3.94 -5.32 7.32
N SER A 14 -5.25 -5.19 7.12
CA SER A 14 -6.25 -5.95 7.86
C SER A 14 -6.17 -7.46 7.60
N ALA A 15 -5.84 -7.87 6.37
CA ALA A 15 -5.74 -9.28 5.98
C ALA A 15 -4.36 -9.90 6.27
N GLY A 16 -3.41 -9.16 6.85
CA GLY A 16 -2.06 -9.67 7.13
C GLY A 16 -1.18 -9.95 5.90
N SER A 17 -1.69 -9.86 4.67
CA SER A 17 -0.97 -10.24 3.45
C SER A 17 -0.12 -9.11 2.84
N PHE A 18 0.94 -9.50 2.11
CA PHE A 18 1.75 -8.58 1.31
C PHE A 18 1.30 -8.57 -0.16
N GLY A 19 1.81 -7.61 -0.93
CA GLY A 19 1.56 -7.53 -2.36
C GLY A 19 2.01 -6.20 -2.96
N LYS A 20 1.58 -5.91 -4.18
CA LYS A 20 1.96 -4.68 -4.91
C LYS A 20 1.73 -3.40 -4.10
N THR A 21 0.61 -3.31 -3.40
CA THR A 21 0.22 -2.14 -2.60
C THR A 21 0.73 -2.15 -1.16
N ARG A 22 1.18 -3.30 -0.63
CA ARG A 22 1.82 -3.44 0.69
C ARG A 22 3.03 -4.39 0.58
N PRO A 23 4.21 -3.92 0.15
CA PRO A 23 5.39 -4.76 -0.01
C PRO A 23 5.97 -5.18 1.35
N ALA A 24 6.61 -6.36 1.41
CA ALA A 24 7.19 -6.91 2.64
C ALA A 24 8.49 -6.21 3.06
N LYS A 25 9.33 -5.83 2.08
CA LYS A 25 10.49 -4.97 2.29
C LYS A 25 10.20 -3.61 1.67
N PRO A 26 10.53 -2.49 2.34
CA PRO A 26 10.42 -1.18 1.72
C PRO A 26 11.34 -1.16 0.49
N LYS A 27 10.77 -1.18 -0.71
CA LYS A 27 11.55 -0.92 -1.93
C LYS A 27 12.02 0.53 -1.84
N LYS A 28 13.34 0.75 -2.01
CA LYS A 28 13.99 2.07 -2.04
C LYS A 28 13.45 3.03 -3.13
N SER A 29 12.40 2.65 -3.87
CA SER A 29 11.76 3.46 -4.91
C SER A 29 10.43 4.11 -4.50
N ALA A 30 9.97 3.95 -3.25
CA ALA A 30 8.68 4.51 -2.80
C ALA A 30 8.71 5.99 -2.39
N ALA A 31 9.80 6.71 -2.66
CA ALA A 31 9.86 8.18 -2.56
C ALA A 31 9.39 8.89 -3.85
N LYS A 32 8.55 8.24 -4.67
CA LYS A 32 7.89 8.87 -5.83
C LYS A 32 6.39 8.69 -5.71
N LYS A 33 5.74 9.71 -5.14
CA LYS A 33 4.32 10.10 -5.19
C LYS A 33 3.88 10.66 -3.82
N ALA A 34 4.61 11.66 -3.35
CA ALA A 34 4.07 12.72 -2.49
C ALA A 34 4.11 14.07 -3.23
N ASP A 35 4.14 14.04 -4.56
CA ASP A 35 4.06 15.22 -5.43
C ASP A 35 2.82 15.06 -6.33
N ALA A 36 1.67 15.41 -5.76
CA ALA A 36 0.42 15.67 -6.47
C ALA A 36 -0.54 16.32 -5.46
N LYS A 37 -0.12 17.46 -4.90
CA LYS A 37 -1.04 18.45 -4.33
C LYS A 37 -0.67 19.80 -4.93
N LYS A 38 -1.23 20.07 -6.11
CA LYS A 38 -1.58 21.42 -6.51
C LYS A 38 -3.10 21.48 -6.51
#